data_AF-A0A2J7QRD4-F1
#
_entry.id   AF-A0A2J7QRD4-F1
#
_cell.length_a   1.000
_cell.length_b   1.000
_cell.length_c   1.000
_cell.angle_alpha   90.00
_cell.angle_beta   90.00
_cell.angle_gamma   90.00
#
_symmetry.space_group_name_H-M   'P 1'
#
loop_
_entity.id
_entity.type
_entity.pdbx_description
1 polymer ?
#
loop_
_entity_poly.entity_id
_entity_poly.type
_entity_poly.pdbx_seq_one_letter_code
_entity_poly.pdbx_strand_id
1 'polypeptide(L)'
;MNLAQRSIRLCLYSTSAQVSRTKWDLMSAVCLERKPVLSGELNEIERKFSRMLADIELENSHKSDHEVRYETETLQAELLKSKSLDLDIEQTLQQTAQDFEDAAVDEYNKFVFESRITEADKANDLQNLERKLDRHLLLLVQQKQWDQKIWALPQGLQKDGETMLQTAERVLREKCGDDLTVQFYGNAPCGVYKYKYPKMFVSREEEGPVGAKVFFFKAQYIAGYVDHNKLKLQEFKWLGREELMSSLSQEYYRNISQFLIDEE
;
A
#
# COMPACT_ATOMS: atom_id res chain seq x y z
N MET A 1 43.99 -30.00 -37.87
CA MET A 1 42.71 -30.52 -37.34
C MET A 1 42.99 -31.17 -35.98
N ASN A 2 42.51 -30.73 -34.82
CA ASN A 2 41.76 -29.57 -34.39
C ASN A 2 42.26 -29.22 -32.96
N LEU A 3 42.86 -28.04 -32.81
CA LEU A 3 43.40 -27.47 -31.56
C LEU A 3 42.33 -26.76 -30.72
N ALA A 4 41.05 -27.13 -30.87
CA ALA A 4 39.91 -26.32 -30.43
C ALA A 4 38.99 -27.01 -29.40
N GLN A 5 39.50 -27.90 -28.54
CA GLN A 5 38.67 -28.55 -27.50
C GLN A 5 39.30 -28.68 -26.11
N ARG A 6 40.38 -27.93 -25.78
CA ARG A 6 40.99 -27.98 -24.44
C ARG A 6 40.84 -26.71 -23.59
N SER A 7 40.08 -25.73 -24.04
CA SER A 7 39.86 -24.48 -23.31
C SER A 7 38.38 -24.22 -23.14
N ILE A 8 37.74 -24.87 -22.17
CA ILE A 8 36.54 -24.43 -21.40
C ILE A 8 36.30 -25.55 -20.37
N ARG A 9 36.92 -25.46 -19.19
CA ARG A 9 36.50 -26.10 -17.91
C ARG A 9 37.52 -25.84 -16.79
N LEU A 10 37.95 -24.60 -16.65
CA LEU A 10 38.71 -24.12 -15.50
C LEU A 10 38.27 -22.70 -15.19
N CYS A 11 37.08 -22.57 -14.62
CA CYS A 11 36.65 -21.35 -13.93
C CYS A 11 35.47 -21.67 -13.01
N LEU A 12 35.62 -22.70 -12.19
CA LEU A 12 34.77 -22.89 -11.02
C LEU A 12 35.69 -23.29 -9.87
N TYR A 13 35.58 -22.53 -8.78
CA TYR A 13 36.23 -22.74 -7.48
C TYR A 13 37.72 -22.42 -7.38
N SER A 14 38.03 -21.15 -7.08
CA SER A 14 38.83 -20.81 -5.89
C SER A 14 39.04 -19.30 -5.79
N THR A 15 38.08 -18.59 -5.20
CA THR A 15 38.38 -17.36 -4.47
C THR A 15 38.24 -17.68 -3.00
N SER A 16 39.31 -18.21 -2.39
CA SER A 16 39.45 -18.22 -0.94
C SER A 16 39.74 -16.78 -0.50
N ALA A 17 38.70 -15.95 -0.47
CA ALA A 17 38.77 -14.74 0.33
C ALA A 17 38.99 -15.18 1.77
N GLN A 18 40.07 -14.72 2.41
CA GLN A 18 40.23 -14.83 3.84
C GLN A 18 39.12 -14.00 4.50
N VAL A 19 37.96 -14.63 4.70
CA VAL A 19 36.86 -14.04 5.45
C VAL A 19 37.30 -14.08 6.91
N SER A 20 37.77 -12.95 7.44
CA SER A 20 37.75 -12.76 8.88
C SER A 20 36.32 -13.08 9.33
N ARG A 21 36.16 -14.14 10.15
CA ARG A 21 34.86 -14.63 10.61
C ARG A 21 34.29 -13.66 11.64
N THR A 22 34.00 -12.44 11.20
CA THR A 22 33.23 -11.48 11.99
C THR A 22 31.80 -12.03 12.06
N LYS A 23 31.36 -12.38 13.27
CA LYS A 23 29.98 -12.80 13.48
C LYS A 23 29.08 -11.58 13.33
N TRP A 24 28.00 -11.72 12.58
CA TRP A 24 26.98 -10.69 12.40
C TRP A 24 25.64 -11.28 12.81
N ASP A 25 24.88 -10.54 13.58
CA ASP A 25 23.52 -10.93 13.91
C ASP A 25 22.63 -10.75 12.69
N LEU A 26 21.87 -11.79 12.35
CA LEU A 26 20.88 -11.75 11.30
C LEU A 26 19.53 -11.36 11.92
N MET A 27 18.94 -10.29 11.41
CA MET A 27 17.62 -9.83 11.82
C MET A 27 16.70 -9.76 10.62
N SER A 28 15.44 -10.10 10.83
CA SER A 28 14.38 -9.85 9.85
C SER A 28 13.52 -8.71 10.34
N ALA A 29 13.24 -7.78 9.44
CA ALA A 29 12.32 -6.67 9.64
C ALA A 29 11.17 -6.78 8.64
N VAL A 30 9.98 -6.35 9.05
CA VAL A 30 8.80 -6.36 8.20
C VAL A 30 8.34 -4.96 7.88
N CYS A 31 8.30 -4.65 6.60
CA CYS A 31 7.68 -3.47 6.04
C CYS A 31 6.21 -3.79 5.76
N LEU A 32 5.37 -3.58 6.77
CA LEU A 32 3.92 -3.77 6.65
C LEU A 32 3.29 -2.50 6.09
N GLU A 33 2.72 -2.60 4.89
CA GLU A 33 2.02 -1.52 4.20
C GLU A 33 0.50 -1.75 4.19
N ARG A 34 -0.26 -0.71 4.52
CA ARG A 34 -1.69 -0.61 4.20
C ARG A 34 -1.82 0.08 2.85
N LYS A 35 -2.50 -0.56 1.89
CA LYS A 35 -2.78 0.00 0.56
C LYS A 35 -3.80 1.14 0.63
N PRO A 36 -3.75 2.13 -0.26
CA PRO A 36 -4.79 3.15 -0.35
C PRO A 36 -6.14 2.48 -0.63
N VAL A 37 -7.16 2.91 0.10
CA VAL A 37 -8.56 2.50 -0.05
C VAL A 37 -9.27 3.42 -1.05
N LEU A 38 -8.90 4.70 -1.05
CA LEU A 38 -9.41 5.70 -1.97
C LEU A 38 -8.40 5.95 -3.10
N SER A 39 -8.91 6.31 -4.29
CA SER A 39 -8.07 6.82 -5.36
C SER A 39 -7.48 8.18 -4.98
N GLY A 40 -6.30 8.54 -5.53
CA GLY A 40 -5.74 9.87 -5.40
C GLY A 40 -6.66 10.96 -5.97
N GLU A 41 -6.50 12.19 -5.51
CA GLU A 41 -7.21 13.34 -6.08
C GLU A 41 -6.57 13.76 -7.40
N LEU A 42 -7.40 14.06 -8.39
CA LEU A 42 -6.93 14.49 -9.71
C LEU A 42 -6.34 15.91 -9.63
N ASN A 43 -5.13 16.04 -10.18
CA ASN A 43 -4.47 17.32 -10.38
C ASN A 43 -5.28 18.23 -11.33
N GLU A 44 -4.99 19.53 -11.34
CA GLU A 44 -5.69 20.47 -12.24
C GLU A 44 -5.55 20.09 -13.72
N ILE A 45 -4.36 19.65 -14.12
CA ILE A 45 -4.06 19.25 -15.50
C ILE A 45 -4.82 17.95 -15.83
N GLU A 46 -4.78 16.97 -14.93
CA GLU A 46 -5.51 15.70 -15.08
C GLU A 46 -7.02 15.94 -15.17
N ARG A 47 -7.57 16.87 -14.39
CA ARG A 47 -8.98 17.25 -14.47
C ARG A 47 -9.34 17.89 -15.81
N LYS A 48 -8.50 18.78 -16.33
CA LYS A 48 -8.69 19.38 -17.66
C LYS A 48 -8.60 18.33 -18.77
N PHE A 49 -7.61 17.45 -18.66
CA PHE A 49 -7.39 16.38 -19.63
C PHE A 49 -8.52 15.35 -19.61
N SER A 50 -9.01 14.97 -18.42
CA SER A 50 -10.16 14.07 -18.26
C SER A 50 -11.43 14.64 -18.89
N ARG A 51 -11.70 15.95 -18.71
CA ARG A 51 -12.83 16.61 -19.40
C ARG A 51 -12.67 16.59 -20.91
N MET A 52 -11.49 16.95 -21.40
CA MET A 52 -11.20 16.92 -22.84
C MET A 52 -11.39 15.50 -23.41
N LEU A 53 -10.96 14.45 -22.69
CA LEU A 53 -11.19 13.07 -23.12
C LEU A 53 -12.68 12.71 -23.14
N ALA A 54 -13.46 13.15 -22.15
CA ALA A 54 -14.90 12.93 -22.11
C ALA A 54 -15.62 13.66 -23.27
N ASP A 55 -15.19 14.88 -23.61
CA ASP A 55 -15.73 15.63 -24.75
C ASP A 55 -15.43 14.92 -26.07
N ILE A 56 -14.19 14.47 -26.25
CA ILE A 56 -13.77 13.69 -27.45
C ILE A 56 -14.55 12.37 -27.53
N GLU A 57 -14.74 11.68 -26.40
CA GLU A 57 -15.53 10.45 -26.35
C GLU A 57 -16.97 10.71 -26.77
N LEU A 58 -17.59 11.76 -26.26
CA LEU A 58 -18.96 12.16 -26.60
C LEU A 58 -19.09 12.53 -28.09
N GLU A 59 -18.19 13.35 -28.62
CA GLU A 59 -18.20 13.78 -30.03
C GLU A 59 -18.02 12.60 -31.01
N ASN A 60 -17.22 11.61 -30.64
CA ASN A 60 -16.96 10.44 -31.47
C ASN A 60 -17.91 9.26 -31.18
N SER A 61 -18.78 9.38 -30.18
CA SER A 61 -19.73 8.33 -29.81
C SER A 61 -20.94 8.30 -30.75
N HIS A 62 -21.53 7.11 -30.87
CA HIS A 62 -22.86 6.98 -31.43
C HIS A 62 -23.89 7.18 -30.32
N LYS A 63 -25.10 7.59 -30.73
CA LYS A 63 -26.23 7.72 -29.79
C LYS A 63 -26.46 6.38 -29.08
N SER A 64 -26.52 6.46 -27.76
CA SER A 64 -26.92 5.35 -26.89
C SER A 64 -28.41 5.05 -27.03
N ASP A 65 -28.82 3.86 -26.61
CA ASP A 65 -30.24 3.46 -26.62
C ASP A 65 -31.11 4.43 -25.79
N HIS A 66 -30.56 5.00 -24.71
CA HIS A 66 -31.24 5.98 -23.87
C HIS A 66 -31.48 7.31 -24.60
N GLU A 67 -30.48 7.81 -25.33
CA GLU A 67 -30.62 9.05 -26.11
C GLU A 67 -31.61 8.88 -27.26
N VAL A 68 -31.56 7.75 -27.98
CA VAL A 68 -32.52 7.44 -29.04
C VAL A 68 -33.94 7.36 -28.47
N ARG A 69 -34.10 6.70 -27.32
CA ARG A 69 -35.37 6.60 -26.62
C ARG A 69 -35.92 7.98 -26.23
N TYR A 70 -35.09 8.82 -25.61
CA TYR A 70 -35.46 10.18 -25.22
C TYR A 70 -35.93 11.02 -26.44
N GLU A 71 -35.21 10.95 -27.56
CA GLU A 71 -35.60 11.64 -28.80
C GLU A 71 -36.94 11.13 -29.36
N THR A 72 -37.16 9.81 -29.35
CA THR A 72 -38.43 9.25 -29.83
C THR A 72 -39.62 9.65 -28.96
N GLU A 73 -39.47 9.63 -27.64
CA GLU A 73 -40.52 10.01 -26.69
C GLU A 73 -40.83 11.51 -26.75
N THR A 74 -39.81 12.36 -26.89
CA THR A 74 -39.99 13.82 -27.06
C THR A 74 -40.73 14.17 -28.36
N LEU A 75 -40.36 13.53 -29.48
CA LEU A 75 -41.07 13.71 -30.76
C LEU A 75 -42.52 13.24 -30.69
N GLN A 76 -42.78 12.09 -30.06
CA GLN A 76 -44.14 11.60 -29.83
C GLN A 76 -44.97 12.59 -29.01
N ALA A 77 -44.39 13.14 -27.93
CA ALA A 77 -45.06 14.12 -27.08
C ALA A 77 -45.40 15.43 -27.82
N GLU A 78 -44.56 15.88 -28.76
CA GLU A 78 -44.84 17.06 -29.60
C GLU A 78 -45.96 16.81 -30.62
N LEU A 79 -45.99 15.63 -31.24
CA LEU A 79 -47.05 15.23 -32.17
C LEU A 79 -48.42 15.11 -31.48
N LEU A 80 -48.43 14.57 -30.26
CA LEU A 80 -49.63 14.52 -29.43
C LEU A 80 -50.16 15.93 -29.11
N LYS A 81 -49.27 16.86 -28.72
CA LYS A 81 -49.64 18.26 -28.45
C LYS A 81 -50.20 18.97 -29.68
N SER A 82 -49.73 18.63 -30.89
CA SER A 82 -50.17 19.25 -32.15
C SER A 82 -51.45 18.64 -32.75
N LYS A 83 -52.16 17.77 -32.02
CA LYS A 83 -53.49 17.20 -32.34
C LYS A 83 -53.56 16.33 -33.61
N SER A 84 -52.65 15.39 -33.78
CA SER A 84 -52.71 14.51 -34.96
C SER A 84 -52.34 13.04 -34.75
N LEU A 85 -52.58 12.41 -33.59
CA LEU A 85 -52.55 10.94 -33.43
C LEU A 85 -53.28 10.47 -32.17
N ASP A 86 -54.18 9.48 -32.31
CA ASP A 86 -54.63 8.62 -31.20
C ASP A 86 -53.58 7.51 -31.02
N LEU A 87 -52.73 7.61 -30.00
CA LEU A 87 -51.69 6.61 -29.71
C LEU A 87 -52.21 5.53 -28.74
N ASP A 88 -51.72 4.30 -28.93
CA ASP A 88 -52.00 3.14 -28.09
C ASP A 88 -51.64 3.40 -26.61
N ILE A 89 -52.64 3.29 -25.74
CA ILE A 89 -52.59 3.62 -24.31
C ILE A 89 -51.55 2.75 -23.54
N GLU A 90 -51.11 1.63 -24.10
CA GLU A 90 -50.13 0.73 -23.48
C GLU A 90 -48.71 1.31 -23.42
N GLN A 91 -48.27 2.11 -24.41
CA GLN A 91 -46.93 2.73 -24.39
C GLN A 91 -46.84 3.88 -23.37
N THR A 92 -47.95 4.58 -23.12
CA THR A 92 -48.03 5.66 -22.12
C THR A 92 -47.96 5.19 -20.66
N LEU A 93 -48.06 3.88 -20.38
CA LEU A 93 -47.96 3.32 -19.03
C LEU A 93 -46.52 2.95 -18.62
N GLN A 94 -45.55 3.02 -19.55
CA GLN A 94 -44.13 2.84 -19.23
C GLN A 94 -43.54 4.13 -18.66
N GLN A 95 -42.63 4.00 -17.68
CA GLN A 95 -41.85 5.11 -17.13
C GLN A 95 -41.08 5.81 -18.27
N THR A 96 -41.32 7.10 -18.49
CA THR A 96 -40.64 7.91 -19.53
C THR A 96 -39.13 7.94 -19.27
N ALA A 97 -38.31 8.14 -20.31
CA ALA A 97 -36.87 8.37 -20.14
C ALA A 97 -36.58 9.53 -19.17
N GLN A 98 -37.37 10.60 -19.22
CA GLN A 98 -37.29 11.72 -18.27
C GLN A 98 -37.62 11.28 -16.83
N ASP A 99 -38.70 10.51 -16.64
CA ASP A 99 -39.09 10.01 -15.31
C ASP A 99 -38.01 9.09 -14.71
N PHE A 100 -37.24 8.41 -15.56
CA PHE A 100 -36.09 7.61 -15.14
C PHE A 100 -34.91 8.47 -14.69
N GLU A 101 -34.56 9.53 -15.45
CA GLU A 101 -33.52 10.48 -15.05
C GLU A 101 -33.87 11.19 -13.74
N ASP A 102 -35.12 11.65 -13.61
CA ASP A 102 -35.59 12.32 -12.39
C ASP A 102 -35.53 11.37 -11.18
N ALA A 103 -35.93 10.11 -11.34
CA ALA A 103 -35.81 9.10 -10.29
C ALA A 103 -34.35 8.81 -9.91
N ALA A 104 -33.44 8.73 -10.89
CA ALA A 104 -32.02 8.52 -10.66
C ALA A 104 -31.38 9.71 -9.93
N VAL A 105 -31.74 10.94 -10.29
CA VAL A 105 -31.30 12.17 -9.61
C VAL A 105 -31.83 12.21 -8.18
N ASP A 106 -33.08 11.82 -7.96
CA ASP A 106 -33.67 11.73 -6.63
C ASP A 106 -32.96 10.70 -5.75
N GLU A 107 -32.60 9.53 -6.29
CA GLU A 107 -31.82 8.51 -5.58
C GLU A 107 -30.41 9.01 -5.26
N TYR A 108 -29.75 9.65 -6.24
CA TYR A 108 -28.43 10.25 -6.05
C TYR A 108 -28.44 11.30 -4.93
N ASN A 109 -29.45 12.17 -4.91
CA ASN A 109 -29.59 13.22 -3.89
C ASN A 109 -29.94 12.67 -2.50
N LYS A 110 -30.62 11.52 -2.43
CA LYS A 110 -30.91 10.83 -1.16
C LYS A 110 -29.67 10.15 -0.57
N PHE A 111 -28.72 9.75 -1.41
CA PHE A 111 -27.51 9.07 -0.98
C PHE A 111 -26.48 10.07 -0.44
N VAL A 112 -26.12 9.94 0.84
CA VAL A 112 -25.09 10.77 1.46
C VAL A 112 -23.76 10.04 1.37
N PHE A 113 -22.84 10.56 0.56
CA PHE A 113 -21.48 10.05 0.48
C PHE A 113 -20.71 10.34 1.76
N GLU A 114 -19.92 9.37 2.20
CA GLU A 114 -18.97 9.59 3.29
C GLU A 114 -17.85 10.54 2.86
N SER A 115 -17.37 11.35 3.81
CA SER A 115 -16.26 12.26 3.53
C SER A 115 -14.98 11.46 3.30
N ARG A 116 -14.22 11.84 2.26
CA ARG A 116 -12.88 11.31 2.00
C ARG A 116 -11.90 11.61 3.14
N ILE A 117 -12.18 12.66 3.93
CA ILE A 117 -11.39 13.06 5.10
C ILE A 117 -12.05 12.52 6.35
N THR A 118 -11.36 11.61 7.03
CA THR A 118 -11.88 10.96 8.24
C THR A 118 -11.70 11.83 9.49
N GLU A 119 -12.34 11.44 10.60
CA GLU A 119 -12.12 12.07 11.89
C GLU A 119 -10.66 11.90 12.37
N ALA A 120 -10.04 10.76 12.05
CA ALA A 120 -8.65 10.47 12.34
C ALA A 120 -7.69 11.43 11.62
N ASP A 121 -8.03 11.85 10.40
CA ASP A 121 -7.28 12.87 9.67
C ASP A 121 -7.37 14.24 10.33
N LYS A 122 -8.56 14.61 10.82
CA LYS A 122 -8.77 15.89 11.53
C LYS A 122 -8.07 15.92 12.88
N ALA A 123 -8.09 14.81 13.61
CA ALA A 123 -7.42 14.65 14.89
C ALA A 123 -5.90 14.37 14.76
N ASN A 124 -5.43 14.06 13.54
CA ASN A 124 -4.09 13.58 13.25
C ASN A 124 -3.67 12.41 14.17
N ASP A 125 -4.58 11.45 14.36
CA ASP A 125 -4.30 10.27 15.17
C ASP A 125 -3.43 9.29 14.39
N LEU A 126 -2.19 9.09 14.84
CA LEU A 126 -1.20 8.25 14.18
C LEU A 126 -1.40 6.75 14.45
N GLN A 127 -2.29 6.38 15.36
CA GLN A 127 -2.56 4.97 15.69
C GLN A 127 -3.71 4.41 14.85
N ASN A 128 -4.65 5.26 14.44
CA ASN A 128 -5.79 4.82 13.65
C ASN A 128 -5.38 4.50 12.21
N LEU A 129 -5.89 3.37 11.70
CA LEU A 129 -5.69 2.94 10.32
C LEU A 129 -6.58 3.71 9.34
N GLU A 130 -7.68 4.32 9.80
CA GLU A 130 -8.65 5.01 8.93
C GLU A 130 -8.18 6.40 8.47
N ARG A 131 -6.99 6.86 8.90
CA ARG A 131 -6.39 8.10 8.41
C ARG A 131 -5.81 7.94 6.99
N LYS A 132 -5.71 9.00 6.20
CA LYS A 132 -5.04 9.05 4.89
C LYS A 132 -5.42 7.85 4.00
N LEU A 133 -6.71 7.69 3.73
CA LEU A 133 -7.25 6.58 2.95
C LEU A 133 -6.75 6.57 1.50
N ASP A 134 -6.27 7.71 1.00
CA ASP A 134 -5.72 7.94 -0.34
C ASP A 134 -4.25 7.52 -0.50
N ARG A 135 -3.52 7.32 0.61
CA ARG A 135 -2.07 7.03 0.59
C ARG A 135 -1.72 5.67 1.21
N HIS A 136 -0.49 5.21 0.96
CA HIS A 136 0.06 4.06 1.65
C HIS A 136 0.52 4.45 3.06
N LEU A 137 0.18 3.62 4.03
CA LEU A 137 0.62 3.77 5.41
C LEU A 137 1.53 2.62 5.81
N LEU A 138 2.59 2.93 6.52
CA LEU A 138 3.60 1.99 6.97
C LEU A 138 3.57 1.87 8.50
N LEU A 139 3.60 0.64 8.99
CA LEU A 139 3.62 0.38 10.42
C LEU A 139 5.04 0.58 10.99
N LEU A 140 5.15 1.46 11.96
CA LEU A 140 6.33 1.61 12.82
C LEU A 140 6.01 1.19 14.24
N VAL A 141 7.01 0.60 14.88
CA VAL A 141 6.94 0.17 16.28
C VAL A 141 8.11 0.76 17.04
N GLN A 142 7.83 1.27 18.24
CA GLN A 142 8.86 1.78 19.13
C GLN A 142 9.63 0.61 19.76
N GLN A 143 10.91 0.50 19.45
CA GLN A 143 11.78 -0.54 19.98
C GLN A 143 12.79 0.05 20.97
N LYS A 144 13.01 -0.67 22.08
CA LYS A 144 14.08 -0.33 23.03
C LYS A 144 15.38 -0.95 22.51
N GLN A 145 16.31 -0.10 22.08
CA GLN A 145 17.63 -0.50 21.61
C GLN A 145 18.69 0.23 22.45
N TRP A 146 19.56 -0.52 23.13
CA TRP A 146 20.69 0.03 23.90
C TRP A 146 20.29 1.17 24.88
N ASP A 147 19.18 0.97 25.59
CA ASP A 147 18.54 1.93 26.51
C ASP A 147 17.86 3.17 25.90
N GLN A 148 17.87 3.31 24.58
CA GLN A 148 17.09 4.33 23.88
C GLN A 148 15.84 3.74 23.23
N LYS A 149 14.77 4.52 23.20
CA LYS A 149 13.56 4.20 22.44
C LYS A 149 13.72 4.75 21.03
N ILE A 150 13.81 3.86 20.04
CA ILE A 150 13.99 4.22 18.63
C ILE A 150 12.78 3.72 17.85
N TRP A 151 12.31 4.53 16.90
CA TRP A 151 11.28 4.12 15.95
C TRP A 151 11.92 3.30 14.83
N ALA A 152 11.42 2.08 14.63
CA ALA A 152 11.89 1.20 13.58
C ALA A 152 10.72 0.37 13.03
N LEU A 153 10.96 -0.29 11.91
CA LEU A 153 10.04 -1.32 11.43
C LEU A 153 10.02 -2.47 12.44
N PRO A 154 8.92 -3.24 12.55
CA PRO A 154 8.90 -4.47 13.34
C PRO A 154 10.05 -5.39 12.94
N GLN A 155 11.08 -5.47 13.78
CA GLN A 155 12.28 -6.27 13.53
C GLN A 155 12.63 -7.15 14.74
N GLY A 156 13.31 -8.27 14.48
CA GLY A 156 13.81 -9.17 15.50
C GLY A 156 14.89 -10.12 14.99
N LEU A 157 15.59 -10.75 15.94
CA LEU A 157 16.67 -11.70 15.67
C LEU A 157 16.14 -13.01 15.08
N GLN A 158 16.87 -13.53 14.10
CA GLN A 158 16.66 -14.88 13.59
C GLN A 158 17.01 -15.92 14.67
N LYS A 159 16.18 -16.97 14.78
CA LYS A 159 16.46 -18.15 15.61
C LYS A 159 16.96 -19.28 14.72
N ASP A 160 17.80 -20.15 15.28
CA ASP A 160 18.32 -21.31 14.55
C ASP A 160 17.18 -22.24 14.11
N GLY A 161 17.20 -22.62 12.83
CA GLY A 161 16.18 -23.49 12.22
C GLY A 161 15.00 -22.77 11.55
N GLU A 162 14.90 -21.44 11.65
CA GLU A 162 13.90 -20.63 10.94
C GLU A 162 14.48 -20.01 9.65
N THR A 163 13.66 -19.89 8.61
CA THR A 163 13.99 -19.03 7.46
C THR A 163 13.82 -17.56 7.81
N MET A 164 14.48 -16.66 7.07
CA MET A 164 14.36 -15.22 7.32
C MET A 164 12.91 -14.71 7.20
N LEU A 165 12.10 -15.30 6.30
CA LEU A 165 10.69 -14.97 6.18
C LEU A 165 9.87 -15.46 7.38
N GLN A 166 10.11 -16.70 7.85
CA GLN A 166 9.47 -17.22 9.06
C GLN A 166 9.82 -16.39 10.30
N THR A 167 11.06 -15.91 10.40
CA THR A 167 11.46 -14.95 11.43
C THR A 167 10.66 -13.64 11.30
N ALA A 168 10.44 -13.12 10.10
CA ALA A 168 9.60 -11.94 9.87
C ALA A 168 8.14 -12.17 10.29
N GLU A 169 7.54 -13.29 9.91
CA GLU A 169 6.18 -13.69 10.34
C GLU A 169 6.07 -13.78 11.86
N ARG A 170 7.05 -14.43 12.50
CA ARG A 170 7.12 -14.55 13.96
C ARG A 170 7.25 -13.18 14.62
N VAL A 171 8.11 -12.30 14.09
CA VAL A 171 8.32 -10.95 14.63
C VAL A 171 7.03 -10.14 14.54
N LEU A 172 6.29 -10.20 13.43
CA LEU A 172 4.98 -9.56 13.34
C LEU A 172 4.02 -10.08 14.40
N ARG A 173 3.95 -11.41 14.58
CA ARG A 173 3.08 -12.02 15.58
C ARG A 173 3.45 -11.62 17.01
N GLU A 174 4.74 -11.64 17.33
CA GLU A 174 5.28 -11.26 18.65
C GLU A 174 5.07 -9.77 18.94
N LYS A 175 5.14 -8.90 17.93
CA LYS A 175 5.06 -7.44 18.10
C LYS A 175 3.65 -6.89 17.95
N CYS A 176 2.88 -7.35 16.98
CA CYS A 176 1.60 -6.77 16.60
C CYS A 176 0.39 -7.58 17.08
N GLY A 177 0.59 -8.82 17.53
CA GLY A 177 -0.49 -9.72 17.95
C GLY A 177 -0.80 -10.82 16.93
N ASP A 178 -1.70 -11.72 17.31
CA ASP A 178 -2.09 -12.88 16.50
C ASP A 178 -3.25 -12.55 15.53
N ASP A 179 -4.02 -11.51 15.82
CA ASP A 179 -5.25 -11.16 15.09
C ASP A 179 -4.99 -10.43 13.76
N LEU A 180 -3.72 -10.24 13.39
CA LEU A 180 -3.32 -9.53 12.19
C LEU A 180 -3.20 -10.47 10.99
N THR A 181 -4.01 -10.24 9.96
CA THR A 181 -3.94 -10.95 8.68
C THR A 181 -3.05 -10.18 7.71
N VAL A 182 -1.92 -10.80 7.36
CA VAL A 182 -0.86 -10.19 6.54
C VAL A 182 -0.50 -11.10 5.38
N GLN A 183 -0.27 -10.52 4.21
CA GLN A 183 0.22 -11.22 3.03
C GLN A 183 1.62 -10.74 2.67
N PHE A 184 2.59 -11.65 2.69
CA PHE A 184 3.95 -11.36 2.22
C PHE A 184 4.04 -11.45 0.70
N TYR A 185 4.79 -10.54 0.08
CA TYR A 185 4.94 -10.51 -1.39
C TYR A 185 5.87 -11.59 -1.93
N GLY A 186 6.79 -12.11 -1.11
CA GLY A 186 7.69 -13.18 -1.50
C GLY A 186 8.75 -13.50 -0.46
N ASN A 187 9.56 -14.51 -0.76
CA ASN A 187 10.60 -15.03 0.15
C ASN A 187 11.91 -14.26 0.08
N ALA A 188 12.07 -13.35 -0.88
CA ALA A 188 13.29 -12.56 -1.04
C ALA A 188 13.19 -11.24 -0.24
N PRO A 189 14.26 -10.83 0.46
CA PRO A 189 14.29 -9.53 1.12
C PRO A 189 14.34 -8.40 0.09
N CYS A 190 13.60 -7.32 0.36
CA CYS A 190 13.53 -6.13 -0.50
C CYS A 190 14.69 -5.16 -0.26
N GLY A 191 15.33 -5.23 0.91
CA GLY A 191 16.45 -4.37 1.25
C GLY A 191 17.26 -4.93 2.41
N VAL A 192 18.47 -4.39 2.59
CA VAL A 192 19.36 -4.77 3.69
C VAL A 192 19.94 -3.52 4.34
N TYR A 193 19.79 -3.41 5.67
CA TYR A 193 20.44 -2.39 6.47
C TYR A 193 21.49 -3.03 7.38
N LYS A 194 22.70 -2.49 7.38
CA LYS A 194 23.81 -2.98 8.22
C LYS A 194 24.23 -1.88 9.19
N TYR A 195 24.36 -2.22 10.46
CA TYR A 195 24.89 -1.31 11.47
C TYR A 195 25.76 -2.05 12.48
N LYS A 196 26.74 -1.34 13.03
CA LYS A 196 27.65 -1.89 14.04
C LYS A 196 27.14 -1.56 15.43
N TYR A 197 27.31 -2.48 16.37
CA TYR A 197 26.94 -2.22 17.76
C TYR A 197 27.92 -1.21 18.38
N PRO A 198 27.44 -0.29 19.24
CA PRO A 198 28.32 0.59 19.97
C PRO A 198 29.31 -0.23 20.80
N LYS A 199 30.58 0.20 20.87
CA LYS A 199 31.65 -0.52 21.58
C LYS A 199 31.34 -0.83 23.05
N MET A 200 30.40 -0.11 23.67
CA MET A 200 29.95 -0.34 25.04
C MET A 200 29.14 -1.63 25.23
N PHE A 201 28.48 -2.11 24.17
CA PHE A 201 27.59 -3.28 24.23
C PHE A 201 28.12 -4.49 23.44
N VAL A 202 29.21 -4.31 22.71
CA VAL A 202 29.97 -5.44 22.17
C VAL A 202 30.57 -6.16 23.38
N SER A 203 30.18 -7.42 23.57
CA SER A 203 30.74 -8.28 24.62
C SER A 203 32.25 -8.14 24.64
N ARG A 204 32.85 -7.98 25.82
CA ARG A 204 34.33 -7.92 25.98
C ARG A 204 35.04 -9.19 25.49
N GLU A 205 34.29 -10.25 25.21
CA GLU A 205 34.75 -11.48 24.60
C GLU A 205 34.99 -11.26 23.10
N GLU A 206 36.19 -11.63 22.62
CA GLU A 206 36.66 -11.46 21.23
C GLU A 206 35.80 -12.20 20.17
N GLU A 207 34.76 -12.92 20.60
CA GLU A 207 33.91 -13.78 19.77
C GLU A 207 32.45 -13.30 19.59
N GLY A 208 32.07 -12.15 20.15
CA GLY A 208 30.71 -11.60 20.00
C GLY A 208 30.41 -11.06 18.60
N PRO A 209 29.12 -10.90 18.24
CA PRO A 209 28.74 -10.29 16.98
C PRO A 209 29.16 -8.81 16.90
N VAL A 210 29.74 -8.41 15.76
CA VAL A 210 30.26 -7.04 15.53
C VAL A 210 29.12 -6.03 15.28
N GLY A 211 27.96 -6.53 14.86
CA GLY A 211 26.80 -5.74 14.52
C GLY A 211 25.68 -6.60 13.97
N ALA A 212 24.63 -5.94 13.46
CA ALA A 212 23.49 -6.61 12.86
C ALA A 212 23.31 -6.27 11.38
N LYS A 213 22.79 -7.25 10.63
CA LYS A 213 22.25 -7.10 9.29
C LYS A 213 20.75 -7.34 9.34
N VAL A 214 19.99 -6.28 9.09
CA VAL A 214 18.54 -6.28 9.04
C VAL A 214 18.11 -6.50 7.60
N PHE A 215 17.33 -7.54 7.36
CA PHE A 215 16.73 -7.86 6.06
C PHE A 215 15.27 -7.46 6.08
N PHE A 216 14.86 -6.59 5.16
CA PHE A 216 13.48 -6.10 5.08
C PHE A 216 12.64 -6.98 4.19
N PHE A 217 11.48 -7.42 4.68
CA PHE A 217 10.46 -8.14 3.90
C PHE A 217 9.24 -7.25 3.74
N LYS A 218 8.74 -7.14 2.52
CA LYS A 218 7.54 -6.35 2.23
C LYS A 218 6.29 -7.20 2.43
N ALA A 219 5.31 -6.64 3.13
CA ALA A 219 4.07 -7.32 3.46
C ALA A 219 2.88 -6.37 3.38
N GLN A 220 1.74 -6.87 2.94
CA GLN A 220 0.49 -6.13 2.84
C GLN A 220 -0.42 -6.45 4.03
N TYR A 221 -0.93 -5.40 4.66
CA TYR A 221 -2.03 -5.51 5.60
C TYR A 221 -3.32 -5.82 4.85
N ILE A 222 -4.03 -6.89 5.25
CA ILE A 222 -5.34 -7.26 4.70
C ILE A 222 -6.44 -6.88 5.68
N ALA A 223 -6.36 -7.39 6.91
CA ALA A 223 -7.39 -7.22 7.92
C ALA A 223 -6.84 -7.49 9.33
N GLY A 224 -7.59 -7.09 10.35
CA GLY A 224 -7.30 -7.38 11.74
C GLY A 224 -6.84 -6.16 12.54
N TYR A 225 -6.70 -6.34 13.84
CA TYR A 225 -6.32 -5.27 14.75
C TYR A 225 -4.98 -5.55 15.38
N VAL A 226 -4.25 -4.48 15.65
CA VAL A 226 -3.01 -4.56 16.42
C VAL A 226 -3.38 -4.69 17.90
N ASP A 227 -2.98 -5.78 18.54
CA ASP A 227 -3.30 -6.08 19.93
C ASP A 227 -2.57 -5.12 20.88
N HIS A 228 -3.28 -4.11 21.37
CA HIS A 228 -2.75 -3.12 22.32
C HIS A 228 -2.32 -3.80 23.65
N ASN A 229 -2.93 -4.95 23.98
CA ASN A 229 -2.71 -5.68 25.23
C ASN A 229 -1.43 -6.54 25.25
N LYS A 230 -0.94 -7.00 24.09
CA LYS A 230 0.36 -7.69 23.97
C LYS A 230 1.52 -6.70 23.80
N LEU A 231 1.22 -5.50 23.31
CA LEU A 231 2.10 -4.33 23.23
C LEU A 231 2.31 -3.62 24.58
N LYS A 232 2.49 -4.33 25.69
CA LYS A 232 2.65 -3.73 27.03
C LYS A 232 3.84 -2.76 27.18
N LEU A 233 4.68 -2.57 26.15
CA LEU A 233 5.90 -1.75 26.20
C LEU A 233 6.24 -0.98 24.91
N GLN A 234 5.43 -1.06 23.84
CA GLN A 234 5.80 -0.49 22.54
C GLN A 234 4.63 0.28 21.93
N GLU A 235 4.79 1.60 21.78
CA GLU A 235 3.88 2.41 20.98
C GLU A 235 4.03 2.02 19.50
N PHE A 236 2.92 1.96 18.77
CA PHE A 236 2.94 1.80 17.31
C PHE A 236 2.34 3.04 16.65
N LYS A 237 2.74 3.27 15.40
CA LYS A 237 2.21 4.35 14.57
C LYS A 237 2.13 3.86 13.13
N TRP A 238 1.03 4.15 12.47
CA TRP A 238 0.96 4.10 11.02
C TRP A 238 1.48 5.44 10.53
N LEU A 239 2.49 5.49 9.67
CA LEU A 239 3.06 6.73 9.11
C LEU A 239 3.00 6.74 7.58
N GLY A 240 2.72 7.91 7.02
CA GLY A 240 2.92 8.16 5.59
C GLY A 240 4.38 8.48 5.27
N ARG A 241 4.73 8.53 3.98
CA ARG A 241 6.13 8.71 3.53
C ARG A 241 6.81 9.99 4.06
N GLU A 242 6.11 11.12 4.03
CA GLU A 242 6.61 12.40 4.55
C GLU A 242 6.93 12.35 6.05
N GLU A 243 6.07 11.67 6.83
CA GLU A 243 6.21 11.52 8.28
C GLU A 243 7.30 10.51 8.67
N LEU A 244 7.60 9.56 7.79
CA LEU A 244 8.69 8.61 7.98
C LEU A 244 10.05 9.32 7.99
N MET A 245 10.23 10.34 7.16
CA MET A 245 11.48 11.09 7.09
C MET A 245 11.78 11.83 8.41
N SER A 246 10.77 12.34 9.10
CA SER A 246 10.94 13.05 10.37
C SER A 246 11.10 12.11 11.58
N SER A 247 10.54 10.90 11.49
CA SER A 247 10.50 9.94 12.61
C SER A 247 11.70 8.98 12.64
N LEU A 248 12.28 8.67 11.48
CA LEU A 248 13.39 7.73 11.35
C LEU A 248 14.74 8.44 11.27
N SER A 249 15.82 7.73 11.60
CA SER A 249 17.17 8.26 11.36
C SER A 249 17.46 8.35 9.87
N GLN A 250 18.21 9.37 9.45
CA GLN A 250 18.47 9.66 8.03
C GLN A 250 19.08 8.46 7.28
N GLU A 251 20.00 7.73 7.91
CA GLU A 251 20.63 6.55 7.30
C GLU A 251 19.65 5.39 7.13
N TYR A 252 18.76 5.20 8.11
CA TYR A 252 17.78 4.14 8.07
C TYR A 252 16.69 4.45 7.04
N TYR A 253 16.19 5.69 7.02
CA TYR A 253 15.23 6.17 6.03
C TYR A 253 15.75 6.02 4.60
N ARG A 254 17.01 6.37 4.32
CA ARG A 254 17.63 6.21 2.98
C ARG A 254 17.63 4.77 2.45
N ASN A 255 17.71 3.77 3.33
CA ASN A 255 17.65 2.37 2.92
C ASN A 255 16.21 1.92 2.70
N ILE A 256 15.27 2.41 3.51
CA ILE A 256 13.85 2.11 3.37
C ILE A 256 13.28 2.75 2.10
N SER A 257 13.59 4.02 1.85
CA SER A 257 13.06 4.78 0.72
C SER A 257 13.41 4.18 -0.65
N GLN A 258 14.41 3.30 -0.73
CA GLN A 258 14.80 2.62 -1.98
C GLN A 258 13.81 1.56 -2.45
N PHE A 259 13.02 0.97 -1.53
CA PHE A 259 12.08 -0.11 -1.85
C PHE A 259 10.61 0.26 -1.59
N LEU A 260 10.34 1.48 -1.13
CA LEU A 260 8.99 2.03 -1.07
C LEU A 260 8.54 2.47 -2.47
N ILE A 261 7.24 2.35 -2.74
CA ILE A 261 6.65 2.84 -3.98
C ILE A 261 6.56 4.36 -3.90
N ASP A 262 6.90 5.06 -4.99
CA ASP A 262 6.71 6.51 -5.11
C ASP A 262 5.22 6.83 -5.25
N GLU A 263 4.75 7.80 -4.48
CA GLU A 263 3.34 8.26 -4.44
C GLU A 263 3.17 9.62 -5.14
N GLU A 264 4.20 10.07 -5.87
CA GLU A 264 4.22 11.33 -6.64
C GLU A 264 4.16 11.07 -8.15
#